data_AF-A0A5K1GNZ4-F1
#
_entry.id   AF-A0A5K1GNZ4-F1
#
_cell.length_a   1.000
_cell.length_b   1.000
_cell.length_c   1.000
_cell.angle_alpha   90.00
_cell.angle_beta   90.00
_cell.angle_gamma   90.00
#
_symmetry.space_group_name_H-M   'P 1'
#
loop_
_entity.id
_entity.type
_entity.pdbx_description
1 polymer ?
#
loop_
_entity_poly.entity_id
_entity_poly.type
_entity_poly.pdbx_seq_one_letter_code
_entity_poly.pdbx_strand_id
1 'polypeptide(L)' 'KSFCMGYVLEPTECAFTQTTSVGRLLACSYTGTKAFLIYKAGN' A
#
# COMPACT_ATOMS: atom_id res chain seq x y z
N LYS A 1 -5.33 5.20 -17.24
CA LYS A 1 -4.30 4.13 -17.09
C LYS A 1 -4.54 3.47 -15.73
N SER A 2 -5.06 2.26 -15.70
CA SER A 2 -5.30 1.46 -14.48
C SER A 2 -4.13 0.51 -14.24
N PHE A 3 -3.86 0.14 -12.99
CA PHE A 3 -2.82 -0.84 -12.66
C PHE A 3 -3.21 -2.25 -13.12
N CYS A 4 -4.44 -2.69 -12.79
CA CYS A 4 -5.02 -3.96 -13.24
C CYS A 4 -6.41 -3.69 -13.83
N MET A 5 -6.59 -3.84 -15.14
CA MET A 5 -7.83 -3.48 -15.82
C MET A 5 -8.89 -4.57 -15.61
N GLY A 6 -10.11 -4.19 -15.23
CA GLY A 6 -11.21 -5.14 -14.97
C GLY A 6 -11.27 -5.69 -13.55
N TYR A 7 -10.34 -5.27 -12.66
CA TYR A 7 -10.27 -5.72 -11.27
C TYR A 7 -10.23 -4.53 -10.31
N VAL A 8 -10.93 -4.64 -9.19
CA VAL A 8 -10.78 -3.75 -8.04
C VAL A 8 -9.89 -4.49 -7.04
N LEU A 9 -8.73 -3.92 -6.75
CA LEU A 9 -7.79 -4.51 -5.81
C LEU A 9 -8.15 -4.11 -4.38
N GLU A 10 -8.11 -5.07 -3.48
CA GLU A 10 -8.28 -4.83 -2.05
C GLU A 10 -6.99 -4.23 -1.45
N PRO A 11 -7.10 -3.47 -0.35
CA PRO A 11 -5.92 -2.90 0.32
C PRO A 11 -4.88 -3.94 0.74
N THR A 12 -5.29 -5.19 0.95
CA THR A 12 -4.44 -6.34 1.31
C THR A 12 -3.68 -6.92 0.12
N GLU A 13 -4.02 -6.54 -1.11
CA GLU A 13 -3.33 -6.96 -2.33
C GLU A 13 -2.29 -5.92 -2.77
N CYS A 14 -2.25 -4.78 -2.09
CA CYS A 14 -1.34 -3.67 -2.37
C CYS A 14 -0.27 -3.57 -1.29
N ALA A 15 0.99 -3.43 -1.71
CA ALA A 15 2.11 -3.16 -0.81
C ALA A 15 2.77 -1.83 -1.16
N PHE A 16 3.19 -1.09 -0.13
CA PHE A 16 3.90 0.17 -0.31
C PHE A 16 5.41 -0.08 -0.22
N THR A 17 6.19 0.48 -1.14
CA THR A 17 7.66 0.54 -0.99
C THR A 17 8.02 1.38 0.23
N GLN A 18 9.21 1.17 0.81
CA GLN A 18 9.70 1.87 2.02
C GLN A 18 9.16 3.30 2.14
N THR A 19 8.28 3.51 3.11
CA THR A 19 7.49 4.74 3.22
C THR A 19 8.15 5.75 4.15
N THR A 20 8.10 7.02 3.77
CA THR A 20 8.43 8.15 4.66
C THR A 20 7.33 8.31 5.72
N SER A 21 7.53 9.18 6.72
CA SER A 21 6.54 9.42 7.79
C SER A 21 5.15 9.79 7.23
N VAL A 22 5.11 10.65 6.22
CA VAL A 22 3.88 11.04 5.52
C VAL A 22 3.29 9.87 4.72
N GLY A 23 4.14 9.08 4.06
CA GLY A 23 3.70 7.88 3.33
C GLY A 23 3.00 6.86 4.24
N ARG A 24 3.47 6.71 5.49
CA ARG A 24 2.78 5.86 6.48
C ARG A 24 1.41 6.41 6.88
N LEU A 25 1.29 7.72 7.11
CA LEU A 25 -0.01 8.31 7.46
C LEU A 25 -1.02 8.12 6.32
N LEU A 26 -0.58 8.34 5.07
CA LEU A 26 -1.40 8.09 3.90
C LEU A 26 -1.82 6.62 3.80
N ALA A 27 -0.88 5.68 3.97
CA ALA A 27 -1.19 4.25 3.93
C ALA A 27 -2.21 3.87 5.01
N CYS A 28 -2.06 4.36 6.24
CA CYS A 28 -3.02 4.13 7.32
C CYS A 28 -4.41 4.67 6.99
N SER A 29 -4.50 5.88 6.44
CA SER A 29 -5.77 6.48 6.03
C SER A 29 -6.41 5.73 4.87
N TYR A 30 -5.62 5.21 3.93
CA TYR A 30 -6.09 4.46 2.77
C TYR A 30 -6.61 3.07 3.14
N THR A 31 -5.87 2.33 3.98
CA THR A 31 -6.27 0.98 4.41
C THR A 31 -7.29 0.99 5.55
N GLY A 32 -7.50 2.15 6.20
CA GLY A 32 -8.33 2.27 7.40
C GLY A 32 -7.73 1.62 8.64
N THR A 33 -6.46 1.20 8.60
CA THR A 33 -5.78 0.50 9.70
C THR A 33 -4.30 0.85 9.75
N LYS A 34 -3.69 0.71 10.93
CA LYS A 34 -2.23 0.88 11.08
C LYS A 34 -1.43 -0.33 10.58
N ALA A 35 -2.10 -1.45 10.27
CA ALA A 35 -1.47 -2.64 9.72
C ALA A 35 -1.60 -2.64 8.19
N PHE A 36 -0.48 -2.59 7.47
CA PHE A 36 -0.45 -2.61 6.01
C PHE A 36 0.83 -3.24 5.49
N LEU A 37 0.81 -3.67 4.23
CA LEU A 37 1.94 -4.36 3.61
C LEU A 37 3.02 -3.35 3.18
N ILE A 38 4.26 -3.61 3.60
CA ILE A 38 5.45 -2.92 3.12
C ILE A 38 6.24 -3.87 2.24
N TYR A 39 6.55 -3.43 1.03
CA TYR A 39 7.50 -4.11 0.17
C TYR A 39 8.92 -3.78 0.62
N LYS A 40 9.68 -4.82 1.02
CA LYS A 40 11.12 -4.74 1.22
C LYS A 40 11.81 -5.32 -0.01
N ALA A 41 12.37 -4.46 -0.85
CA ALA A 41 13.41 -4.87 -1.79
C ALA A 41 14.67 -5.17 -0.95
N GLY A 42 15.21 -6.40 -1.03
CA GLY A 42 16.31 -6.88 -0.17
C GLY A 42 17.56 -5.98 -0.16
N ASN A 43 18.45 -6.09 0.83
CA ASN A 43 18.76 -7.24 1.69
C ASN A 43 18.11 -7.19 3.09
#